data_AF-A0A2H5TQW6-F1
#
_entry.id   AF-A0A2H5TQW6-F1
#
_cell.length_a   1.000
_cell.length_b   1.000
_cell.length_c   1.000
_cell.angle_alpha   90.00
_cell.angle_beta   90.00
_cell.angle_gamma   90.00
#
_symmetry.space_group_name_H-M   'P 1'
#
loop_
_entity.id
_entity.type
_entity.pdbx_description
1 polymer ?
#
loop_
_entity_poly.entity_id
_entity_poly.type
_entity_poly.pdbx_seq_one_letter_code
_entity_poly.pdbx_strand_id
1 'polypeptide(L)'
;MNHNYIIILFFVFFLNVEKTYGCHPTGYDYCTDASQIQNVTFSPGKISVTTNIIQKDAEGNEQYTHALGHFTFGYSKNNKNISVRILKKPVFTNNQHCADKSSDQKNPLTSTWDFDQGLTPPSGTSVGVWLSTYWACNLSDGTGSILCSHEDISFTATA
;
A
#
# COMPACT_ATOMS: atom_id res chain seq x y z
N MET A 1 14.93 62.08 -1.81
CA MET A 1 13.49 61.77 -1.95
C MET A 1 13.34 60.25 -1.90
N ASN A 2 12.43 59.81 -1.02
CA ASN A 2 12.15 58.43 -0.60
C ASN A 2 12.10 57.40 -1.74
N HIS A 3 12.86 56.31 -1.61
CA HIS A 3 12.48 55.04 -2.21
C HIS A 3 12.28 54.03 -1.08
N ASN A 4 11.01 53.79 -0.76
CA ASN A 4 10.60 52.67 0.08
C ASN A 4 10.66 51.41 -0.79
N TYR A 5 11.67 50.57 -0.58
CA TYR A 5 11.70 49.24 -1.16
C TYR A 5 10.90 48.31 -0.26
N ILE A 6 9.67 47.98 -0.65
CA ILE A 6 8.91 46.89 -0.05
C ILE A 6 9.58 45.58 -0.50
N ILE A 7 10.34 44.96 0.40
CA ILE A 7 10.86 43.61 0.19
C ILE A 7 9.69 42.65 0.41
N ILE A 8 8.99 42.29 -0.66
CA ILE A 8 8.06 41.17 -0.64
C ILE A 8 8.90 39.89 -0.64
N LEU A 9 9.16 39.33 0.53
CA LEU A 9 9.63 37.96 0.66
C LEU A 9 8.52 37.04 0.15
N PHE A 10 8.57 36.69 -1.14
CA PHE A 10 7.86 35.55 -1.67
C PHE A 10 8.46 34.30 -1.02
N PHE A 11 7.86 33.88 0.09
CA PHE A 11 7.98 32.52 0.62
C PHE A 11 7.43 31.57 -0.46
N VAL A 12 8.29 31.15 -1.39
CA VAL A 12 7.99 29.99 -2.22
C VAL A 12 8.21 28.78 -1.34
N PHE A 13 7.21 28.47 -0.52
CA PHE A 13 7.00 27.12 -0.06
C PHE A 13 6.84 26.28 -1.33
N PHE A 14 7.93 25.65 -1.78
CA PHE A 14 7.83 24.43 -2.56
C PHE A 14 7.25 23.35 -1.64
N LEU A 15 5.96 23.49 -1.32
CA LEU A 15 5.14 22.32 -1.07
C LEU A 15 5.34 21.48 -2.32
N ASN A 16 5.94 20.29 -2.15
CA ASN A 16 5.84 19.23 -3.13
C ASN A 16 4.35 18.96 -3.30
N VAL A 17 3.70 19.71 -4.22
CA VAL A 17 2.41 19.36 -4.75
C VAL A 17 2.72 18.17 -5.65
N GLU A 18 2.74 16.98 -5.05
CA GLU A 18 2.66 15.74 -5.80
C GLU A 18 1.36 15.85 -6.61
N LYS A 19 1.51 16.19 -7.90
CA LYS A 19 0.38 16.44 -8.79
C LYS A 19 -0.52 15.22 -8.77
N THR A 20 -1.73 15.35 -8.25
CA THR A 20 -2.83 14.38 -8.42
C THR A 20 -3.41 14.46 -9.83
N TYR A 21 -2.56 14.22 -10.82
CA TYR A 21 -2.90 13.77 -12.17
C TYR A 21 -2.11 12.50 -12.53
N GLY A 22 -1.45 11.90 -11.53
CA GLY A 22 -0.72 10.66 -11.66
C GLY A 22 -1.67 9.46 -11.62
N CYS A 23 -1.34 8.45 -12.41
CA CYS A 23 -2.05 7.21 -12.48
C CYS A 23 -2.05 6.46 -11.15
N HIS A 24 -3.21 6.07 -10.62
CA HIS A 24 -3.30 5.38 -9.32
C HIS A 24 -4.32 4.24 -9.31
N PRO A 25 -4.11 3.18 -8.50
CA PRO A 25 -5.10 2.14 -8.32
C PRO A 25 -6.31 2.68 -7.55
N THR A 26 -7.51 2.23 -7.90
CA THR A 26 -8.73 2.44 -7.12
C THR A 26 -9.57 1.16 -7.08
N GLY A 27 -10.25 0.95 -5.96
CA GLY A 27 -11.20 -0.15 -5.84
C GLY A 27 -12.45 0.12 -6.69
N TYR A 28 -12.88 -0.88 -7.44
CA TYR A 28 -14.12 -0.87 -8.21
C TYR A 28 -14.98 -2.09 -7.86
N ASP A 29 -14.42 -3.29 -7.99
CA ASP A 29 -15.10 -4.54 -7.64
C ASP A 29 -14.60 -5.09 -6.30
N TYR A 30 -15.42 -4.97 -5.26
CA TYR A 30 -15.10 -5.54 -3.95
C TYR A 30 -15.30 -7.07 -3.97
N CYS A 31 -14.26 -7.80 -3.61
CA CYS A 31 -14.24 -9.26 -3.56
C CYS A 31 -14.07 -9.77 -2.12
N THR A 32 -14.44 -11.02 -1.88
CA THR A 32 -14.26 -11.71 -0.59
C THR A 32 -13.62 -13.07 -0.80
N ASP A 33 -12.68 -13.43 0.08
CA ASP A 33 -11.89 -14.67 0.05
C ASP A 33 -11.13 -14.85 -1.28
N ALA A 34 -10.81 -13.74 -1.95
CA ALA A 34 -10.16 -13.71 -3.25
C ALA A 34 -8.64 -13.49 -3.15
N SER A 35 -8.17 -13.04 -1.99
CA SER A 35 -6.78 -12.78 -1.68
C SER A 35 -6.48 -13.14 -0.23
N GLN A 36 -5.20 -13.29 0.12
CA GLN A 36 -4.79 -13.50 1.51
C GLN A 36 -3.36 -13.03 1.77
N ILE A 37 -3.04 -12.84 3.06
CA ILE A 37 -1.67 -12.69 3.56
C ILE A 37 -1.19 -14.09 3.95
N GLN A 38 -0.09 -14.55 3.34
CA GLN A 38 0.50 -15.85 3.63
C GLN A 38 1.48 -15.79 4.80
N ASN A 39 2.25 -14.70 4.88
CA ASN A 39 3.31 -14.57 5.85
C ASN A 39 3.59 -13.09 6.15
N VAL A 40 4.02 -12.82 7.39
CA VAL A 40 4.50 -11.52 7.83
C VAL A 40 5.74 -11.74 8.68
N THR A 41 6.81 -11.01 8.38
CA THR A 41 8.04 -11.04 9.20
C THR A 41 8.42 -9.64 9.63
N PHE A 42 8.90 -9.53 10.86
CA PHE A 42 9.43 -8.28 11.43
C PHE A 42 10.94 -8.36 11.58
N SER A 43 11.59 -7.23 11.34
CA SER A 43 12.95 -6.95 11.79
C SER A 43 13.00 -5.50 12.29
N PRO A 44 14.07 -5.06 12.97
CA PRO A 44 14.13 -3.70 13.48
C PRO A 44 13.85 -2.65 12.40
N GLY A 45 12.72 -1.95 12.52
CA GLY A 45 12.28 -0.91 11.58
C GLY A 45 11.84 -1.41 10.20
N LYS A 46 11.63 -2.72 9.99
CA LYS A 46 11.12 -3.25 8.72
C LYS A 46 10.06 -4.32 8.90
N ILE A 47 9.07 -4.30 8.02
CA ILE A 47 8.04 -5.32 7.90
C ILE A 47 8.05 -5.86 6.47
N SER A 48 8.04 -7.19 6.33
CA SER A 48 7.83 -7.84 5.04
C SER A 48 6.53 -8.62 5.08
N VAL A 49 5.70 -8.46 4.05
CA VAL A 49 4.41 -9.12 3.92
C VAL A 49 4.40 -9.89 2.60
N THR A 50 4.05 -11.17 2.68
CA THR A 50 3.80 -12.02 1.51
C THR A 50 2.30 -12.18 1.31
N THR A 51 1.80 -11.75 0.15
CA THR A 51 0.38 -11.86 -0.24
C THR A 51 0.23 -12.76 -1.45
N ASN A 52 -0.97 -13.33 -1.62
CA ASN A 52 -1.34 -13.99 -2.86
C ASN A 52 -2.78 -13.67 -3.25
N ILE A 53 -3.03 -13.61 -4.56
CA ILE A 53 -4.39 -13.63 -5.11
C ILE A 53 -4.78 -15.10 -5.29
N ILE A 54 -5.86 -15.53 -4.65
CA ILE A 54 -6.39 -16.90 -4.70
C ILE A 54 -7.32 -17.04 -5.92
N GLN A 55 -8.10 -15.99 -6.20
CA GLN A 55 -9.07 -15.97 -7.28
C GLN A 55 -8.38 -16.10 -8.65
N LYS A 56 -8.92 -16.98 -9.50
CA LYS A 56 -8.55 -17.10 -10.91
C LYS A 56 -9.42 -16.17 -11.77
N ASP A 57 -8.95 -15.80 -12.96
CA ASP A 57 -9.80 -15.09 -13.92
C ASP A 57 -10.89 -15.99 -14.52
N ALA A 58 -11.73 -15.44 -15.41
CA ALA A 58 -12.83 -16.18 -16.02
C ALA A 58 -12.36 -17.37 -16.88
N GLU A 59 -11.13 -17.32 -17.38
CA GLU A 59 -10.47 -18.36 -18.17
C GLU A 59 -9.69 -19.36 -17.28
N GLY A 60 -9.66 -19.16 -15.97
CA GLY A 60 -8.97 -20.02 -15.00
C GLY A 60 -7.48 -19.73 -14.82
N ASN A 61 -6.96 -18.63 -15.37
CA ASN A 61 -5.57 -18.23 -15.22
C ASN A 61 -5.31 -17.61 -13.84
N GLU A 62 -4.02 -17.63 -13.47
CA GLU A 62 -3.55 -16.93 -12.28
C GLU A 62 -3.69 -15.42 -12.39
N GLN A 63 -4.12 -14.82 -11.29
CA GLN A 63 -4.09 -13.39 -11.11
C GLN A 63 -2.94 -13.01 -10.20
N TYR A 64 -2.50 -11.75 -10.31
CA TYR A 64 -1.34 -11.23 -9.61
C TYR A 64 -1.72 -9.99 -8.81
N THR A 65 -1.02 -9.75 -7.71
CA THR A 65 -1.17 -8.50 -6.97
C THR A 65 -0.58 -7.37 -7.82
N HIS A 66 -1.44 -6.47 -8.29
CA HIS A 66 -1.08 -5.31 -9.10
C HIS A 66 -0.78 -4.09 -8.24
N ALA A 67 -1.49 -3.95 -7.12
CA ALA A 67 -1.27 -2.88 -6.17
C ALA A 67 -1.58 -3.33 -4.74
N LEU A 68 -0.98 -2.61 -3.79
CA LEU A 68 -1.18 -2.77 -2.36
C LEU A 68 -1.54 -1.43 -1.76
N GLY A 69 -2.47 -1.41 -0.80
CA GLY A 69 -2.95 -0.17 -0.23
C GLY A 69 -3.44 -0.34 1.19
N HIS A 70 -3.77 0.79 1.80
CA HIS A 70 -4.31 0.89 3.15
C HIS A 70 -3.67 -0.05 4.18
N PHE A 71 -2.34 -0.12 4.16
CA PHE A 71 -1.57 -1.04 4.99
C PHE A 71 -1.34 -0.46 6.40
N THR A 72 -1.80 -1.17 7.42
CA THR A 72 -1.60 -0.88 8.83
C THR A 72 -1.19 -2.16 9.57
N PHE A 73 -0.34 -2.05 10.59
CA PHE A 73 -0.22 -3.09 11.61
C PHE A 73 -0.45 -2.52 13.00
N GLY A 74 -0.78 -3.37 13.97
CA GLY A 74 -1.02 -2.96 15.34
C GLY A 74 -0.81 -4.07 16.34
N TYR A 75 -0.40 -3.69 17.55
CA TYR A 75 -0.07 -4.62 18.63
C TYR A 75 -0.26 -3.93 19.98
N SER A 76 -0.36 -4.72 21.05
CA SER A 76 -0.45 -4.18 22.41
C SER A 76 0.92 -4.18 23.08
N LYS A 77 1.27 -3.07 23.74
CA LYS A 77 2.49 -2.92 24.54
C LYS A 77 2.18 -2.10 25.78
N ASN A 78 2.49 -2.64 26.96
CA ASN A 78 2.26 -1.96 28.26
C ASN A 78 0.81 -1.43 28.41
N ASN A 79 -0.17 -2.27 28.07
CA ASN A 79 -1.61 -1.96 28.09
C ASN A 79 -2.02 -0.80 27.16
N LYS A 80 -1.19 -0.47 26.16
CA LYS A 80 -1.50 0.50 25.12
C LYS A 80 -1.52 -0.18 23.76
N ASN A 81 -2.51 0.17 22.94
CA ASN A 81 -2.56 -0.25 21.55
C ASN A 81 -1.65 0.67 20.73
N ILE A 82 -0.68 0.07 20.05
CA ILE A 82 0.17 0.72 19.08
C ILE A 82 -0.40 0.41 17.69
N SER A 83 -0.50 1.43 16.84
CA SER A 83 -0.92 1.28 15.44
C SER A 83 0.03 2.05 14.56
N VAL A 84 0.52 1.40 13.51
CA VAL A 84 1.48 1.95 12.56
C VAL A 84 0.89 1.88 11.16
N ARG A 85 0.64 3.04 10.57
CA ARG A 85 0.12 3.19 9.21
C ARG A 85 1.30 3.26 8.23
N ILE A 86 1.44 2.25 7.39
CA ILE A 86 2.52 2.16 6.39
C ILE A 86 2.09 2.80 5.07
N LEU A 87 0.94 2.38 4.51
CA LEU A 87 0.42 2.94 3.26
C LEU A 87 -0.92 3.64 3.51
N LYS A 88 -0.99 4.93 3.22
CA LYS A 88 -2.24 5.69 3.29
C LYS A 88 -3.11 5.50 2.05
N LYS A 89 -2.47 5.44 0.88
CA LYS A 89 -3.09 5.27 -0.44
C LYS A 89 -2.57 4.00 -1.10
N PRO A 90 -3.32 3.41 -2.05
CA PRO A 90 -2.83 2.32 -2.88
C PRO A 90 -1.62 2.73 -3.73
N VAL A 91 -0.68 1.81 -3.90
CA VAL A 91 0.51 1.95 -4.75
C VAL A 91 0.67 0.70 -5.61
N PHE A 92 1.03 0.88 -6.88
CA PHE A 92 1.35 -0.25 -7.76
C PHE A 92 2.59 -0.99 -7.29
N THR A 93 2.65 -2.29 -7.57
CA THR A 93 3.77 -3.18 -7.25
C THR A 93 4.34 -3.80 -8.54
N ASN A 94 5.43 -4.55 -8.45
CA ASN A 94 6.02 -5.29 -9.59
C ASN A 94 6.27 -4.43 -10.84
N ASN A 95 6.70 -3.18 -10.68
CA ASN A 95 6.91 -2.22 -11.78
C ASN A 95 5.66 -1.97 -12.64
N GLN A 96 4.48 -2.38 -12.18
CA GLN A 96 3.24 -2.08 -12.85
C GLN A 96 3.01 -0.57 -12.84
N HIS A 97 2.62 -0.03 -13.99
CA HIS A 97 2.22 1.35 -14.12
C HIS A 97 0.88 1.36 -14.86
N CYS A 98 -0.13 1.95 -14.25
CA CYS A 98 -1.46 2.00 -14.84
C CYS A 98 -2.06 0.62 -15.18
N ALA A 99 -2.71 0.56 -16.34
CA ALA A 99 -3.27 -0.65 -16.93
C ALA A 99 -2.21 -1.50 -17.66
N ASP A 100 -0.95 -1.08 -17.67
CA ASP A 100 0.11 -1.83 -18.34
C ASP A 100 0.45 -3.07 -17.52
N LYS A 101 0.46 -4.23 -18.18
CA LYS A 101 0.94 -5.47 -17.56
C LYS A 101 2.46 -5.45 -17.50
N SER A 102 3.00 -5.76 -16.34
CA SER A 102 4.45 -5.93 -16.15
C SER A 102 4.84 -7.40 -16.28
N SER A 103 6.00 -7.70 -16.86
CA SER A 103 6.58 -9.05 -16.86
C SER A 103 7.05 -9.49 -15.47
N ASP A 104 7.16 -8.56 -14.51
CA ASP A 104 7.63 -8.84 -13.15
C ASP A 104 6.50 -9.25 -12.19
N GLN A 105 5.29 -9.46 -12.72
CA GLN A 105 4.14 -9.89 -11.93
C GLN A 105 4.42 -11.23 -11.22
N LYS A 106 4.17 -11.27 -9.91
CA LYS A 106 4.44 -12.42 -9.04
C LYS A 106 3.22 -12.74 -8.18
N ASN A 107 2.96 -14.03 -8.02
CA ASN A 107 1.98 -14.56 -7.09
C ASN A 107 2.54 -15.87 -6.52
N PRO A 108 2.93 -15.95 -5.22
CA PRO A 108 2.82 -14.90 -4.21
C PRO A 108 3.77 -13.70 -4.44
N LEU A 109 3.36 -12.53 -3.95
CA LEU A 109 4.15 -11.30 -3.93
C LEU A 109 4.68 -11.07 -2.52
N THR A 110 5.98 -10.82 -2.37
CA THR A 110 6.56 -10.31 -1.11
C THR A 110 6.95 -8.85 -1.28
N SER A 111 6.47 -8.00 -0.37
CA SER A 111 6.80 -6.58 -0.31
C SER A 111 7.35 -6.22 1.07
N THR A 112 8.30 -5.29 1.12
CA THR A 112 8.95 -4.86 2.36
C THR A 112 8.83 -3.35 2.50
N TRP A 113 8.54 -2.89 3.72
CA TRP A 113 8.44 -1.48 4.05
C TRP A 113 9.25 -1.15 5.29
N ASP A 114 9.84 0.05 5.28
CA ASP A 114 10.51 0.64 6.43
C ASP A 114 9.48 1.37 7.32
N PHE A 115 9.72 1.37 8.63
CA PHE A 115 8.98 2.15 9.62
C PHE A 115 9.90 2.55 10.78
N ASP A 116 9.40 3.38 11.70
CA ASP A 116 10.19 3.77 12.89
C ASP A 116 10.60 2.53 13.70
N GLN A 117 11.92 2.28 13.79
CA GLN A 117 12.49 1.17 14.54
C GLN A 117 12.02 1.12 16.00
N GLY A 118 11.72 2.25 16.64
CA GLY A 118 11.17 2.30 18.00
C GLY A 118 9.76 1.69 18.14
N LEU A 119 9.06 1.52 17.03
CA LEU A 119 7.74 0.89 16.93
C LEU A 119 7.83 -0.58 16.50
N THR A 120 9.03 -1.17 16.54
CA THR A 120 9.18 -2.62 16.26
C THR A 120 8.46 -3.39 17.37
N PRO A 121 7.53 -4.30 17.03
CA PRO A 121 6.87 -5.13 18.04
C PRO A 121 7.92 -5.98 18.78
N PRO A 122 7.81 -6.14 20.11
CA PRO A 122 8.68 -7.05 20.85
C PRO A 122 8.54 -8.49 20.34
N SER A 123 9.62 -9.26 20.37
CA SER A 123 9.57 -10.66 19.94
C SER A 123 8.54 -11.47 20.74
N GLY A 124 7.79 -12.33 20.06
CA GLY A 124 6.68 -13.11 20.61
C GLY A 124 5.36 -12.37 20.72
N THR A 125 5.30 -11.08 20.33
CA THR A 125 4.06 -10.30 20.39
C THR A 125 3.12 -10.68 19.25
N SER A 126 1.84 -10.84 19.56
CA SER A 126 0.78 -10.96 18.55
C SER A 126 0.52 -9.61 17.88
N VAL A 127 0.63 -9.57 16.55
CA VAL A 127 0.51 -8.37 15.74
C VAL A 127 -0.62 -8.57 14.72
N GLY A 128 -1.64 -7.71 14.79
CA GLY A 128 -2.67 -7.63 13.76
C GLY A 128 -2.13 -6.85 12.56
N VAL A 129 -2.36 -7.38 11.37
CA VAL A 129 -1.97 -6.77 10.10
C VAL A 129 -3.22 -6.61 9.24
N TRP A 130 -3.43 -5.43 8.67
CA TRP A 130 -4.53 -5.09 7.77
C TRP A 130 -3.96 -4.48 6.50
N LEU A 131 -4.39 -4.99 5.34
CA LEU A 131 -3.85 -4.63 4.04
C LEU A 131 -4.96 -4.71 2.99
N SER A 132 -5.06 -3.72 2.11
CA SER A 132 -5.87 -3.83 0.90
C SER A 132 -5.01 -4.37 -0.23
N THR A 133 -5.50 -5.40 -0.91
CA THR A 133 -4.88 -5.90 -2.14
C THR A 133 -5.74 -5.55 -3.34
N TYR A 134 -5.09 -5.31 -4.48
CA TYR A 134 -5.73 -4.94 -5.73
C TYR A 134 -5.17 -5.79 -6.87
N TRP A 135 -6.06 -6.30 -7.71
CA TRP A 135 -5.73 -7.09 -8.89
C TRP A 135 -6.71 -6.75 -10.02
N ALA A 136 -6.51 -7.34 -11.20
CA ALA A 136 -7.31 -7.04 -12.39
C ALA A 136 -7.40 -5.54 -12.72
N CYS A 137 -6.38 -4.75 -12.36
CA CYS A 137 -6.29 -3.32 -12.66
C CYS A 137 -6.10 -3.06 -14.17
N ASN A 138 -7.16 -3.10 -14.96
CA ASN A 138 -7.11 -3.06 -16.43
C ASN A 138 -7.98 -1.96 -17.06
N LEU A 139 -8.78 -1.24 -16.28
CA LEU A 139 -9.71 -0.23 -16.77
C LEU A 139 -9.34 1.14 -16.23
N SER A 140 -9.13 2.13 -17.10
CA SER A 140 -9.02 3.53 -16.69
C SER A 140 -10.40 4.18 -16.65
N ASP A 141 -10.64 5.01 -15.64
CA ASP A 141 -11.86 5.83 -15.54
C ASP A 141 -11.74 7.20 -16.25
N GLY A 142 -10.62 7.47 -16.91
CA GLY A 142 -10.35 8.74 -17.59
C GLY A 142 -9.97 9.90 -16.67
N THR A 143 -9.91 9.68 -15.35
CA THR A 143 -9.52 10.70 -14.35
C THR A 143 -8.09 10.51 -13.81
N GLY A 144 -7.42 9.44 -14.26
CA GLY A 144 -6.14 8.99 -13.72
C GLY A 144 -6.28 7.78 -12.79
N SER A 145 -7.50 7.39 -12.43
CA SER A 145 -7.69 6.15 -11.68
C SER A 145 -7.67 4.94 -12.61
N ILE A 146 -7.09 3.86 -12.13
CA ILE A 146 -7.22 2.52 -12.68
C ILE A 146 -8.10 1.71 -11.76
N LEU A 147 -9.27 1.33 -12.27
CA LEU A 147 -10.24 0.50 -11.60
C LEU A 147 -9.67 -0.92 -11.45
N CYS A 148 -9.73 -1.44 -10.23
CA CYS A 148 -9.23 -2.75 -9.86
C CYS A 148 -10.29 -3.52 -9.08
N SER A 149 -10.25 -4.85 -9.18
CA SER A 149 -10.82 -5.70 -8.14
C SER A 149 -9.99 -5.54 -6.86
N HIS A 150 -10.64 -5.54 -5.71
CA HIS A 150 -9.95 -5.33 -4.44
C HIS A 150 -10.60 -6.06 -3.28
N GLU A 151 -9.80 -6.25 -2.23
CA GLU A 151 -10.24 -6.81 -0.96
C GLU A 151 -9.38 -6.27 0.17
N ASP A 152 -10.02 -6.05 1.32
CA ASP A 152 -9.35 -5.73 2.58
C ASP A 152 -9.14 -7.01 3.38
N ILE A 153 -7.88 -7.42 3.50
CA ILE A 153 -7.50 -8.65 4.18
C ILE A 153 -6.81 -8.35 5.51
N SER A 154 -6.89 -9.31 6.42
CA SER A 154 -6.21 -9.23 7.71
C SER A 154 -5.53 -10.54 8.09
N PHE A 155 -4.48 -10.44 8.91
CA PHE A 155 -3.70 -11.58 9.39
C PHE A 155 -3.12 -11.28 10.75
N THR A 156 -3.06 -12.30 11.61
CA THR A 156 -2.40 -12.20 12.91
C THR A 156 -1.05 -12.90 12.83
N ALA A 157 0.01 -12.11 12.96
CA ALA A 157 1.38 -12.58 12.96
C ALA A 157 1.95 -12.63 14.40
N THR A 158 3.08 -13.32 14.55
CA THR A 158 3.93 -13.24 15.74
C THR A 158 5.25 -12.59 15.34
N ALA A 159 5.64 -11.52 16.03
CA ALA A 159 6.89 -10.79 15.76
C ALA A 159 8.15 -11.47 16.30
#